data_AF-A0A1G7TTN7-F1
#
_entry.id   AF-A0A1G7TTN7-F1
#
_cell.length_a   1.000
_cell.length_b   1.000
_cell.length_c   1.000
_cell.angle_alpha   90.00
_cell.angle_beta   90.00
_cell.angle_gamma   90.00
#
_symmetry.space_group_name_H-M   'P 1'
#
loop_
_entity.id
_entity.type
_entity.pdbx_description
1 polymer ?
#
loop_
_entity_poly.entity_id
_entity_poly.type
_entity_poly.pdbx_seq_one_letter_code
_entity_poly.pdbx_strand_id
1 'polypeptide(L)'
;MTAIAALILKLLGVSFLFIAAIGLIRFTDAFQRMHAATKAGTLGAGLVVAGTMVSHGSTDSIIMGTLTILFLLLTVPVAGHMLGRASYISGAPMQGLRGANALDGILERQSLSLEERLSGGTLPDPIARILGRDEPQETLDTSREWWPDLKDVKFAVIDRHVAPVFSRALGIARSNRAHISAHVIIDQAAIDCARDMAEARTNIRERASRAMAELEALKGQKRVKLGLHYDEGNPESILSSRDGATSLLVLPRTGWFHHGSDDRRPGTSWEPDGLLRLPAVHSGPVLYSDGKAQRSGFIVVNDSGEPDVLAGLDWALRHSVWGRPKVVVFGDTAPERFAAFDAIAIEHEVTCEMAPSLSWDAETSTLPPQLSDADGIVLASLPRPLRTYWYGHAWHDRLMAGYGGDIFIVGAR
;
A
#
# COMPACT_ATOMS: atom_id res chain seq x y z
N MET A 1 32.57 -39.30 -33.16
CA MET A 1 31.21 -39.79 -32.87
C MET A 1 30.63 -39.17 -31.59
N THR A 2 31.37 -39.13 -30.48
CA THR A 2 30.96 -38.51 -29.20
C THR A 2 30.66 -37.01 -29.30
N ALA A 3 31.45 -36.25 -30.06
CA ALA A 3 31.22 -34.81 -30.28
C ALA A 3 29.87 -34.53 -30.98
N ILE A 4 29.49 -35.35 -31.96
CA ILE A 4 28.22 -35.23 -32.68
C ILE A 4 27.06 -35.58 -31.75
N ALA A 5 27.18 -36.65 -30.97
CA ALA A 5 26.18 -37.03 -29.98
C ALA A 5 25.97 -35.95 -28.92
N ALA A 6 27.06 -35.37 -28.39
CA ALA A 6 27.00 -34.26 -27.44
C ALA A 6 26.31 -33.01 -28.03
N LEU A 7 26.62 -32.68 -29.29
CA LEU A 7 26.01 -31.54 -29.98
C LEU A 7 24.50 -31.74 -30.19
N ILE A 8 24.08 -32.93 -30.62
CA ILE A 8 22.66 -33.27 -30.81
C ILE A 8 21.90 -33.12 -29.49
N LEU A 9 22.44 -33.67 -28.39
CA LEU A 9 21.81 -33.59 -27.07
C LEU A 9 21.66 -32.13 -26.60
N LYS A 10 22.72 -31.32 -26.74
CA LYS A 10 22.68 -29.89 -26.39
C LYS A 10 21.68 -29.12 -27.24
N LEU A 11 21.66 -29.33 -28.56
CA LEU A 11 20.73 -28.65 -29.47
C LEU A 11 19.27 -29.01 -29.16
N LEU A 12 18.99 -30.27 -28.86
CA LEU A 12 17.66 -30.71 -28.47
C LEU A 12 17.24 -30.06 -27.14
N GLY A 13 18.13 -30.05 -26.14
CA GLY A 13 17.88 -29.39 -24.87
C GLY A 13 17.63 -27.88 -25.01
N VAL A 14 18.44 -27.17 -25.80
CA VAL A 14 18.25 -25.74 -26.09
C VAL A 14 16.92 -25.50 -26.80
N SER A 15 16.52 -26.38 -27.71
CA SER A 15 15.23 -26.29 -28.39
C SER A 15 14.06 -26.44 -27.41
N PHE A 16 14.14 -27.36 -26.43
CA PHE A 16 13.15 -27.46 -25.36
C PHE A 16 13.11 -26.23 -24.46
N LEU A 17 14.26 -25.65 -24.11
CA LEU A 17 14.33 -24.39 -23.35
C LEU A 17 13.67 -23.25 -24.12
N PHE A 18 13.95 -23.15 -25.41
CA PHE A 18 13.39 -22.11 -26.29
C PHE A 18 11.86 -22.26 -26.43
N ILE A 19 11.37 -23.48 -26.70
CA ILE A 19 9.93 -23.76 -26.79
C ILE A 19 9.24 -23.47 -25.45
N ALA A 20 9.87 -23.80 -24.32
CA ALA A 20 9.32 -23.51 -23.00
C ALA A 20 9.24 -22.00 -22.73
N ALA A 21 10.26 -21.23 -23.11
CA ALA A 21 10.24 -19.77 -23.00
C ALA A 21 9.11 -19.15 -23.84
N ILE A 22 8.93 -19.63 -25.09
CA ILE A 22 7.79 -19.23 -25.93
C ILE A 22 6.47 -19.60 -25.24
N GLY A 23 6.36 -20.80 -24.67
CA GLY A 23 5.18 -21.24 -23.93
C GLY A 23 4.85 -20.34 -22.73
N LEU A 24 5.87 -19.87 -22.00
CA LEU A 24 5.67 -18.98 -20.86
C LEU A 24 5.09 -17.62 -21.29
N ILE A 25 5.55 -17.08 -22.42
CA ILE A 25 5.07 -15.79 -22.96
C ILE A 25 3.69 -15.94 -23.61
N ARG A 26 3.44 -17.05 -24.33
CA ARG A 26 2.23 -17.27 -25.13
C ARG A 26 1.04 -17.76 -24.31
N PHE A 27 1.26 -18.58 -23.29
CA PHE A 27 0.15 -19.13 -22.50
C PHE A 27 -0.42 -18.07 -21.56
N THR A 28 -1.73 -18.04 -21.46
CA THR A 28 -2.49 -17.05 -20.68
C THR A 28 -2.76 -17.51 -19.25
N ASP A 29 -2.82 -18.83 -19.02
CA ASP A 29 -3.12 -19.43 -17.73
C ASP A 29 -1.87 -20.03 -17.05
N ALA A 30 -1.86 -20.00 -15.71
CA ALA A 30 -0.78 -20.48 -14.85
C ALA A 30 -0.52 -21.99 -15.01
N PHE A 31 -1.55 -22.82 -15.21
CA PHE A 31 -1.38 -24.27 -15.35
C PHE A 31 -0.72 -24.62 -16.68
N GLN A 32 -1.08 -23.91 -17.75
CA GLN A 32 -0.43 -24.05 -19.06
C GLN A 32 1.02 -23.56 -19.03
N ARG A 33 1.30 -22.43 -18.38
CA ARG A 33 2.66 -21.91 -18.16
C ARG A 33 3.52 -22.89 -17.35
N MET A 34 2.96 -23.50 -16.31
CA MET A 34 3.64 -24.53 -15.51
C MET A 34 4.02 -25.76 -16.36
N HIS A 35 3.15 -26.19 -17.27
CA HIS A 35 3.46 -27.27 -18.20
C HIS A 35 4.63 -26.93 -19.14
N ALA A 36 4.74 -25.67 -19.58
CA ALA A 36 5.91 -25.22 -20.34
C ALA A 36 7.17 -25.19 -19.46
N ALA A 37 7.10 -24.58 -18.28
CA ALA A 37 8.23 -24.40 -17.36
C ALA A 37 8.85 -25.74 -16.92
N THR A 38 8.02 -26.75 -16.62
CA THR A 38 8.48 -28.08 -16.19
C THR A 38 9.26 -28.83 -17.28
N LYS A 39 8.93 -28.64 -18.56
CA LYS A 39 9.70 -29.19 -19.69
C LYS A 39 11.07 -28.53 -19.84
N ALA A 40 11.18 -27.24 -19.48
CA ALA A 40 12.43 -26.50 -19.50
C ALA A 40 13.45 -27.13 -18.54
N GLY A 41 13.03 -27.43 -17.31
CA GLY A 41 13.90 -28.04 -16.30
C GLY A 41 14.26 -29.50 -16.59
N THR A 42 13.25 -30.33 -16.91
CA THR A 42 13.47 -31.78 -17.08
C THR A 42 14.15 -32.13 -18.40
N LEU A 43 13.60 -31.71 -19.53
CA LEU A 43 14.12 -32.03 -20.86
C LEU A 43 15.16 -31.01 -21.32
N GLY A 44 14.88 -29.71 -21.14
CA GLY A 44 15.77 -28.64 -21.59
C GLY A 44 17.13 -28.70 -20.91
N ALA A 45 17.18 -28.39 -19.61
CA ALA A 45 18.41 -28.40 -18.83
C ALA A 45 19.00 -29.82 -18.73
N GLY A 46 18.18 -30.86 -18.56
CA GLY A 46 18.63 -32.24 -18.47
C GLY A 46 19.42 -32.71 -19.71
N LEU A 47 18.93 -32.44 -20.91
CA LEU A 47 19.62 -32.82 -22.16
C LEU A 47 20.89 -32.00 -22.40
N VAL A 48 20.91 -30.71 -22.01
CA VAL A 48 22.12 -29.87 -22.09
C VAL A 48 23.21 -30.39 -21.14
N VAL A 49 22.84 -30.74 -19.91
CA VAL A 49 23.78 -31.30 -18.91
C VAL A 49 24.29 -32.67 -19.38
N ALA A 50 23.41 -33.54 -19.87
CA ALA A 50 23.81 -34.84 -20.42
C ALA A 50 24.75 -34.68 -21.63
N GLY A 51 24.49 -33.73 -22.54
CA GLY A 51 25.38 -33.44 -23.65
C GLY A 51 26.73 -32.87 -23.20
N THR A 52 26.76 -32.16 -22.08
CA THR A 52 27.98 -31.65 -21.46
C THR A 52 28.80 -32.77 -20.83
N MET A 53 28.16 -33.75 -20.20
CA MET A 53 28.82 -34.97 -19.69
C MET A 53 29.48 -35.76 -20.82
N VAL A 54 28.76 -35.96 -21.94
CA VAL A 54 29.30 -36.68 -23.12
C VAL A 54 30.44 -35.89 -23.79
N SER A 55 30.40 -34.57 -23.74
CA SER A 55 31.43 -33.68 -24.32
C SER A 55 32.74 -33.67 -23.54
N HIS A 56 32.69 -33.70 -22.20
CA HIS A 56 33.88 -33.65 -21.34
C HIS A 56 34.40 -35.04 -20.98
N GLY A 57 33.51 -36.01 -20.75
CA GLY A 57 33.85 -37.42 -20.51
C GLY A 57 34.66 -37.71 -19.25
N SER A 58 34.97 -36.70 -18.41
CA SER A 58 35.70 -36.90 -17.16
C SER A 58 34.80 -37.44 -16.07
N THR A 59 35.37 -38.23 -15.15
CA THR A 59 34.64 -38.82 -14.02
C THR A 59 33.93 -37.75 -13.17
N ASP A 60 34.60 -36.62 -12.92
CA ASP A 60 34.04 -35.49 -12.19
C ASP A 60 32.82 -34.88 -12.90
N SER A 61 32.92 -34.65 -14.22
CA SER A 61 31.81 -34.13 -15.03
C SER A 61 30.61 -35.09 -15.06
N ILE A 62 30.86 -36.40 -15.07
CA ILE A 62 29.80 -37.40 -15.03
C ILE A 62 29.10 -37.37 -13.66
N ILE A 63 29.86 -37.37 -12.56
CA ILE A 63 29.29 -37.32 -11.20
C ILE A 63 28.45 -36.04 -11.01
N MET A 64 29.03 -34.87 -11.31
CA MET A 64 28.34 -33.60 -11.16
C MET A 64 27.12 -33.49 -12.08
N GLY A 65 27.23 -33.96 -13.32
CA GLY A 65 26.13 -33.96 -14.28
C GLY A 65 24.98 -34.88 -13.84
N THR A 66 25.29 -36.09 -13.37
CA THR A 66 24.28 -37.02 -12.85
C THR A 66 23.59 -36.47 -11.61
N LEU A 67 24.33 -35.91 -10.65
CA LEU A 67 23.76 -35.28 -9.47
C LEU A 67 22.86 -34.09 -9.84
N THR A 68 23.27 -33.28 -10.83
CA THR A 68 22.47 -32.17 -11.33
C THR A 68 21.17 -32.64 -11.95
N ILE A 69 21.21 -33.66 -12.81
CA ILE A 69 20.00 -34.24 -13.43
C ILE A 69 19.08 -34.84 -12.36
N LEU A 70 19.63 -35.58 -11.41
CA LEU A 70 18.86 -36.18 -10.32
C LEU A 70 18.18 -35.09 -9.46
N PHE A 71 18.91 -34.04 -9.13
CA PHE A 71 18.38 -32.90 -8.38
C PHE A 71 17.25 -32.19 -9.15
N LEU A 72 17.43 -31.97 -10.46
CA LEU A 72 16.37 -31.42 -11.32
C LEU A 72 15.14 -32.32 -11.34
N LEU A 73 15.31 -33.63 -11.52
CA LEU A 73 14.19 -34.58 -11.54
C LEU A 73 13.47 -34.69 -10.20
N LEU A 74 14.16 -34.47 -9.09
CA LEU A 74 13.56 -34.46 -7.75
C LEU A 74 12.81 -33.14 -7.47
N THR A 75 13.41 -32.01 -7.84
CA THR A 75 12.90 -30.68 -7.48
C THR A 75 11.79 -30.19 -8.41
N VAL A 76 11.85 -30.51 -9.70
CA VAL A 76 10.84 -30.04 -10.68
C VAL A 76 9.42 -30.53 -10.36
N PRO A 77 9.18 -31.79 -9.96
CA PRO A 77 7.84 -32.26 -9.55
C PRO A 77 7.35 -31.57 -8.26
N VAL A 78 8.23 -31.36 -7.28
CA VAL A 78 7.87 -30.69 -6.02
C VAL A 78 7.47 -29.23 -6.30
N ALA A 79 8.28 -28.51 -7.07
CA ALA A 79 7.99 -27.14 -7.48
C ALA A 79 6.68 -27.08 -8.29
N GLY A 80 6.46 -28.02 -9.21
CA GLY A 80 5.22 -28.13 -9.97
C GLY A 80 3.99 -28.38 -9.09
N HIS A 81 4.10 -29.25 -8.09
CA HIS A 81 2.98 -29.51 -7.17
C HIS A 81 2.66 -28.31 -6.29
N MET A 82 3.69 -27.64 -5.74
CA MET A 82 3.51 -26.43 -4.94
C MET A 82 2.91 -25.29 -5.77
N LEU A 83 3.41 -25.07 -6.99
CA LEU A 83 2.92 -24.03 -7.88
C LEU A 83 1.49 -24.31 -8.33
N GLY A 84 1.18 -25.56 -8.73
CA GLY A 84 -0.16 -25.96 -9.11
C GLY A 84 -1.17 -25.81 -7.98
N ARG A 85 -0.80 -26.22 -6.76
CA ARG A 85 -1.64 -26.03 -5.56
C ARG A 85 -1.85 -24.54 -5.25
N ALA A 86 -0.79 -23.74 -5.30
CA ALA A 86 -0.89 -22.30 -5.06
C ALA A 86 -1.79 -21.60 -6.09
N SER A 87 -1.60 -21.87 -7.39
CA SER A 87 -2.43 -21.32 -8.46
C SER A 87 -3.90 -21.76 -8.36
N TYR A 88 -4.14 -23.01 -7.98
CA TYR A 88 -5.51 -23.50 -7.79
C TYR A 88 -6.20 -22.81 -6.61
N ILE A 89 -5.56 -22.79 -5.43
CA ILE A 89 -6.13 -22.18 -4.22
C ILE A 89 -6.32 -20.67 -4.43
N SER A 90 -5.42 -19.99 -5.14
CA SER A 90 -5.49 -18.54 -5.35
C SER A 90 -6.61 -18.07 -6.29
N GLY A 91 -7.41 -18.99 -6.84
CA GLY A 91 -8.49 -18.64 -7.77
C GLY A 91 -8.01 -18.32 -9.19
N ALA A 92 -6.79 -18.73 -9.58
CA ALA A 92 -6.26 -18.41 -10.92
C ALA A 92 -7.17 -18.96 -12.04
N PRO A 93 -7.33 -18.24 -13.16
CA PRO A 93 -8.31 -18.56 -14.19
C PRO A 93 -7.93 -19.80 -15.01
N MET A 94 -8.68 -20.91 -14.84
CA MET A 94 -8.41 -22.21 -15.46
C MET A 94 -8.88 -22.33 -16.94
N GLN A 95 -8.66 -21.31 -17.76
CA GLN A 95 -9.20 -21.24 -19.13
C GLN A 95 -8.68 -22.36 -20.06
N GLY A 96 -7.51 -22.93 -19.75
CA GLY A 96 -6.86 -23.97 -20.54
C GLY A 96 -7.31 -25.40 -20.24
N LEU A 97 -8.11 -25.61 -19.18
CA LEU A 97 -8.55 -26.93 -18.73
C LEU A 97 -9.98 -27.19 -19.20
N ARG A 98 -10.24 -28.35 -19.81
CA ARG A 98 -11.57 -28.77 -20.27
C ARG A 98 -12.04 -29.97 -19.44
N GLY A 99 -13.31 -29.96 -19.04
CA GLY A 99 -13.94 -31.04 -18.27
C GLY A 99 -14.31 -30.61 -16.85
N ALA A 100 -14.81 -31.56 -16.06
CA ALA A 100 -15.16 -31.34 -14.67
C ALA A 100 -13.90 -31.04 -13.83
N ASN A 101 -14.02 -30.10 -12.89
CA ASN A 101 -12.93 -29.77 -11.98
C ASN A 101 -12.73 -30.92 -10.96
N ALA A 102 -11.71 -31.73 -11.18
CA ALA A 102 -11.40 -32.89 -10.33
C ALA A 102 -10.98 -32.50 -8.89
N LEU A 103 -10.61 -31.24 -8.65
CA LEU A 103 -10.22 -30.73 -7.33
C LEU A 103 -11.37 -30.01 -6.61
N ASP A 104 -12.53 -29.92 -7.25
CA ASP A 104 -13.73 -29.32 -6.66
C ASP A 104 -14.18 -30.15 -5.45
N GLY A 105 -14.40 -29.49 -4.31
CA GLY A 105 -14.69 -30.14 -3.03
C GLY A 105 -13.52 -30.89 -2.36
N ILE A 106 -12.36 -31.03 -3.01
CA ILE A 106 -11.14 -31.61 -2.40
C ILE A 106 -10.25 -30.50 -1.83
N LEU A 107 -10.03 -29.44 -2.61
CA LEU A 107 -9.24 -28.29 -2.22
C LEU A 107 -10.11 -27.04 -2.25
N GLU A 108 -10.07 -26.26 -1.17
CA GLU A 108 -10.76 -24.98 -1.09
C GLU A 108 -10.10 -23.98 -2.05
N ARG A 109 -10.89 -23.50 -3.00
CA ARG A 109 -10.47 -22.55 -4.04
C ARG A 109 -11.14 -21.22 -3.81
N GLN A 110 -10.38 -20.13 -3.87
CA GLN A 110 -10.91 -18.78 -3.78
C GLN A 110 -11.83 -18.47 -4.99
N SER A 111 -12.92 -17.75 -4.75
CA SER A 111 -13.92 -17.40 -5.77
C SER A 111 -13.40 -16.39 -6.80
N LEU A 112 -12.50 -15.51 -6.38
CA LEU A 112 -11.82 -14.52 -7.21
C LEU A 112 -10.32 -14.85 -7.33
N SER A 113 -9.72 -14.50 -8.46
CA SER A 113 -8.28 -14.62 -8.65
C SER A 113 -7.51 -13.65 -7.76
N LEU A 114 -6.24 -13.97 -7.47
CA LEU A 114 -5.37 -13.09 -6.71
C LEU A 114 -5.23 -11.71 -7.36
N GLU A 115 -5.17 -11.66 -8.69
CA GLU A 115 -5.07 -10.40 -9.43
C GLU A 115 -6.33 -9.55 -9.22
N GLU A 116 -7.54 -10.12 -9.39
CA GLU A 116 -8.81 -9.42 -9.10
C GLU A 116 -8.93 -8.98 -7.65
N ARG A 117 -8.43 -9.78 -6.71
CA ARG A 117 -8.36 -9.41 -5.28
C ARG A 117 -7.37 -8.28 -4.99
N LEU A 118 -6.42 -8.03 -5.89
CA LEU A 118 -5.38 -7.00 -5.78
C LEU A 118 -5.68 -5.76 -6.64
N SER A 119 -6.44 -5.88 -7.74
CA SER A 119 -6.66 -4.83 -8.75
C SER A 119 -7.88 -3.92 -8.53
N GLY A 120 -8.73 -4.18 -7.54
CA GLY A 120 -9.65 -3.16 -7.00
C GLY A 120 -11.08 -3.65 -6.73
N GLY A 121 -11.66 -3.15 -5.64
CA GLY A 121 -13.07 -3.28 -5.27
C GLY A 121 -13.30 -4.32 -4.18
N THR A 122 -13.71 -3.87 -2.98
CA THR A 122 -14.30 -4.61 -1.86
C THR A 122 -14.14 -6.13 -1.88
N LEU A 123 -13.43 -6.67 -0.86
CA LEU A 123 -13.55 -8.08 -0.47
C LEU A 123 -15.03 -8.53 -0.62
N PRO A 124 -15.37 -9.52 -1.47
CA PRO A 124 -16.63 -10.22 -1.31
C PRO A 124 -16.44 -10.98 0.01
N ASP A 125 -17.10 -10.53 1.06
CA ASP A 125 -16.78 -10.92 2.43
C ASP A 125 -17.49 -12.26 2.76
N PRO A 126 -16.82 -13.44 2.69
CA PRO A 126 -17.43 -14.70 3.13
C PRO A 126 -17.77 -14.68 4.62
N ILE A 127 -17.15 -13.79 5.40
CA ILE A 127 -17.44 -13.60 6.83
C ILE A 127 -18.77 -12.86 7.02
N ALA A 128 -19.14 -11.93 6.12
CA ALA A 128 -20.41 -11.21 6.20
C ALA A 128 -21.64 -12.12 6.04
N ARG A 129 -21.54 -13.19 5.23
CA ARG A 129 -22.59 -14.23 5.11
C ARG A 129 -22.74 -15.07 6.38
N ILE A 130 -21.64 -15.37 7.08
CA ILE A 130 -21.67 -16.11 8.34
C ILE A 130 -22.29 -15.26 9.47
N LEU A 131 -22.15 -13.93 9.37
CA LEU A 131 -22.63 -12.97 10.37
C LEU A 131 -24.07 -12.44 10.12
N GLY A 132 -24.81 -12.99 9.14
CA GLY A 132 -26.22 -12.65 8.93
C GLY A 132 -26.49 -11.21 8.48
N ARG A 133 -25.57 -10.58 7.72
CA ARG A 133 -25.80 -9.27 7.10
C ARG A 133 -26.44 -9.42 5.72
N ASP A 134 -27.69 -9.89 5.69
CA ASP A 134 -28.57 -9.78 4.53
C ASP A 134 -29.44 -8.52 4.66
N GLU A 135 -28.81 -7.33 4.61
CA GLU A 135 -29.55 -6.14 4.18
C GLU A 135 -28.96 -5.65 2.85
N PRO A 136 -29.81 -5.23 1.89
CA PRO A 136 -29.35 -4.79 0.58
C PRO A 136 -28.41 -3.61 0.78
N GLN A 137 -27.17 -3.76 0.33
CA GLN A 137 -26.27 -2.62 0.22
C GLN A 137 -26.87 -1.70 -0.86
N GLU A 138 -27.50 -0.62 -0.39
CA GLU A 138 -28.00 0.45 -1.24
C GLU A 138 -26.96 0.76 -2.31
N THR A 139 -27.44 0.80 -3.55
CA THR A 139 -26.72 1.38 -4.70
C THR A 139 -25.97 2.61 -4.23
N LEU A 140 -24.64 2.58 -4.34
CA LEU A 140 -23.76 3.72 -4.03
C LEU A 140 -24.25 4.92 -4.85
N ASP A 141 -24.99 5.79 -4.17
CA ASP A 141 -25.36 7.11 -4.67
C ASP A 141 -24.05 7.87 -4.82
N THR A 142 -23.73 8.14 -6.07
CA THR A 142 -22.61 9.00 -6.46
C THR A 142 -22.94 10.48 -6.22
N SER A 143 -23.96 10.79 -5.43
CA SER A 143 -24.28 12.17 -5.04
C SER A 143 -23.18 12.72 -4.14
N ARG A 144 -22.86 14.00 -4.33
CA ARG A 144 -22.00 14.82 -3.44
C ARG A 144 -22.43 14.79 -1.95
N GLU A 145 -23.57 14.19 -1.61
CA GLU A 145 -24.29 14.40 -0.35
C GLU A 145 -23.86 13.49 0.82
N TRP A 146 -22.98 12.50 0.60
CA TRP A 146 -22.80 11.44 1.60
C TRP A 146 -21.60 11.57 2.54
N TRP A 147 -20.70 12.52 2.30
CA TRP A 147 -19.62 12.77 3.24
C TRP A 147 -20.16 13.57 4.43
N PRO A 148 -20.26 12.95 5.62
CA PRO A 148 -20.89 13.57 6.76
C PRO A 148 -20.00 14.65 7.35
N ASP A 149 -20.61 15.58 8.09
CA ASP A 149 -19.87 16.62 8.78
C ASP A 149 -18.82 16.04 9.73
N LEU A 150 -17.64 16.66 9.74
CA LEU A 150 -16.54 16.34 10.64
C LEU A 150 -16.96 16.50 12.11
N LYS A 151 -17.08 15.38 12.83
CA LYS A 151 -17.42 15.34 14.26
C LYS A 151 -16.20 15.15 15.15
N ASP A 152 -15.21 14.40 14.67
CA ASP A 152 -14.06 13.97 15.46
C ASP A 152 -12.74 14.16 14.70
N VAL A 153 -11.77 14.81 15.34
CA VAL A 153 -10.38 14.90 14.87
C VAL A 153 -9.52 14.04 15.80
N LYS A 154 -9.08 12.91 15.29
CA LYS A 154 -8.17 11.98 15.95
C LYS A 154 -6.74 12.33 15.52
N PHE A 155 -5.78 12.41 16.42
CA PHE A 155 -4.39 12.63 16.03
C PHE A 155 -3.41 11.74 16.78
N ALA A 156 -2.34 11.35 16.10
CA ALA A 156 -1.29 10.52 16.68
C ALA A 156 -0.34 11.35 17.56
N VAL A 157 -0.03 10.81 18.74
CA VAL A 157 0.97 11.37 19.66
C VAL A 157 2.22 10.52 19.57
N ILE A 158 3.21 11.01 18.83
CA ILE A 158 4.48 10.31 18.59
C ILE A 158 5.62 11.21 19.06
N ASP A 159 6.62 10.64 19.74
CA ASP A 159 7.78 11.39 20.25
C ASP A 159 8.43 12.18 19.10
N ARG A 160 8.86 13.43 19.37
CA ARG A 160 9.39 14.41 18.40
C ARG A 160 8.41 14.98 17.37
N HIS A 161 7.17 14.51 17.31
CA HIS A 161 6.17 14.98 16.34
C HIS A 161 4.91 15.60 17.00
N VAL A 162 4.88 15.71 18.33
CA VAL A 162 3.69 16.12 19.09
C VAL A 162 3.24 17.54 18.76
N ALA A 163 4.09 18.55 18.95
CA ALA A 163 3.74 19.95 18.72
C ALA A 163 3.17 20.28 17.32
N PRO A 164 3.79 19.84 16.20
CA PRO A 164 3.27 20.14 14.87
C PRO A 164 1.91 19.46 14.59
N VAL A 165 1.81 18.17 14.88
CA VAL A 165 0.58 17.38 14.66
C VAL A 165 -0.56 17.92 15.52
N PHE A 166 -0.30 18.19 16.81
CA PHE A 166 -1.28 18.78 17.72
C PHE A 166 -1.77 20.14 17.23
N SER A 167 -0.85 21.02 16.80
CA SER A 167 -1.22 22.35 16.34
C SER A 167 -2.08 22.30 15.08
N ARG A 168 -1.78 21.37 14.17
CA ARG A 168 -2.58 21.16 12.95
C ARG A 168 -3.96 20.61 13.25
N ALA A 169 -4.03 19.52 14.02
CA ALA A 169 -5.28 18.88 14.42
C ALA A 169 -6.19 19.85 15.20
N LEU A 170 -5.62 20.64 16.11
CA LEU A 170 -6.37 21.63 16.87
C LEU A 170 -6.92 22.76 15.98
N GLY A 171 -6.17 23.20 14.98
CA GLY A 171 -6.63 24.21 14.03
C GLY A 171 -7.90 23.74 13.31
N ILE A 172 -7.86 22.53 12.77
CA ILE A 172 -9.00 21.93 12.05
C ILE A 172 -10.18 21.69 13.00
N ALA A 173 -9.93 21.14 14.19
CA ALA A 173 -10.99 20.87 15.17
C ALA A 173 -11.71 22.16 15.61
N ARG A 174 -10.98 23.27 15.81
CA ARG A 174 -11.57 24.56 16.20
C ARG A 174 -12.43 25.16 15.09
N SER A 175 -11.97 25.12 13.84
CA SER A 175 -12.73 25.63 12.69
C SER A 175 -14.06 24.89 12.51
N ASN A 176 -14.12 23.61 12.88
CA ASN A 176 -15.29 22.75 12.69
C ASN A 176 -16.11 22.51 13.97
N ARG A 177 -15.68 23.04 15.12
CA ARG A 177 -16.25 22.68 16.45
C ARG A 177 -16.28 21.17 16.71
N ALA A 178 -15.34 20.44 16.11
CA ALA A 178 -15.21 19.00 16.24
C ALA A 178 -14.57 18.62 17.59
N HIS A 179 -14.91 17.44 18.10
CA HIS A 179 -14.21 16.82 19.21
C HIS A 179 -12.77 16.49 18.78
N ILE A 180 -11.83 16.63 19.71
CA ILE A 180 -10.42 16.32 19.45
C ILE A 180 -9.94 15.25 20.42
N SER A 181 -9.31 14.20 19.89
CA SER A 181 -8.74 13.10 20.67
C SER A 181 -7.31 12.80 20.26
N ALA A 182 -6.48 12.60 21.27
CA ALA A 182 -5.07 12.27 21.15
C ALA A 182 -4.89 10.76 21.37
N HIS A 183 -4.15 10.10 20.48
CA HIS A 183 -3.89 8.66 20.53
C HIS A 183 -2.40 8.40 20.71
N VAL A 184 -2.04 7.87 21.89
CA VAL A 184 -0.70 7.41 22.23
C VAL A 184 -0.74 5.89 22.17
N ILE A 185 -0.04 5.30 21.19
CA ILE A 185 -0.07 3.85 20.99
C ILE A 185 1.35 3.32 21.11
N ILE A 186 1.51 2.21 21.82
CA ILE A 186 2.72 1.42 21.82
C ILE A 186 2.55 0.26 20.85
N ASP A 187 3.31 0.28 19.75
CA ASP A 187 3.26 -0.78 18.74
C ASP A 187 3.86 -2.08 19.25
N GLN A 188 3.01 -3.08 19.46
CA GLN A 188 3.41 -4.40 19.93
C GLN A 188 4.36 -5.10 18.94
N ALA A 189 4.18 -4.92 17.63
CA ALA A 189 5.04 -5.54 16.62
C ALA A 189 6.49 -5.01 16.69
N ALA A 190 6.66 -3.74 17.08
CA ALA A 190 7.97 -3.14 17.29
C ALA A 190 8.71 -3.81 18.44
N ILE A 191 8.00 -4.11 19.53
CA ILE A 191 8.53 -4.81 20.70
C ILE A 191 8.90 -6.25 20.34
N ASP A 192 8.01 -6.96 19.63
CA ASP A 192 8.20 -8.36 19.26
C ASP A 192 9.41 -8.57 18.32
N CYS A 193 9.73 -7.55 17.51
CA CYS A 193 10.89 -7.55 16.61
C CYS A 193 12.18 -7.03 17.26
N ALA A 194 12.15 -6.54 18.51
CA ALA A 194 13.31 -5.96 19.19
C ALA A 194 14.26 -7.01 19.75
N ARG A 195 15.58 -6.71 19.85
CA ARG A 195 16.59 -7.64 20.38
C ARG A 195 16.25 -8.10 21.79
N ASP A 196 16.07 -7.12 22.66
CA ASP A 196 15.57 -7.29 24.01
C ASP A 196 14.16 -6.66 24.09
N MET A 197 13.15 -7.51 24.28
CA MET A 197 11.76 -7.09 24.34
C MET A 197 11.46 -6.25 25.59
N ALA A 198 12.12 -6.56 26.72
CA ALA A 198 11.88 -5.87 27.98
C ALA A 198 12.51 -4.47 27.96
N GLU A 199 13.73 -4.36 27.43
CA GLU A 199 14.41 -3.08 27.23
C GLU A 199 13.65 -2.21 26.21
N ALA A 200 13.29 -2.77 25.05
CA ALA A 200 12.55 -2.03 24.03
C ALA A 200 11.19 -1.54 24.54
N ARG A 201 10.43 -2.38 25.25
CA ARG A 201 9.18 -1.98 25.88
C ARG A 201 9.39 -0.83 26.87
N THR A 202 10.46 -0.86 27.65
CA THR A 202 10.80 0.20 28.63
C THR A 202 11.15 1.50 27.91
N ASN A 203 12.01 1.45 26.90
CA ASN A 203 12.44 2.60 26.09
C ASN A 203 11.26 3.25 25.36
N ILE A 204 10.42 2.44 24.70
CA ILE A 204 9.22 2.93 23.99
C ILE A 204 8.24 3.59 24.99
N ARG A 205 8.02 2.99 26.17
CA ARG A 205 7.16 3.58 27.22
C ARG A 205 7.70 4.89 27.76
N GLU A 206 9.00 4.99 27.99
CA GLU A 206 9.63 6.24 28.44
C GLU A 206 9.44 7.34 27.40
N ARG A 207 9.68 7.04 26.12
CA ARG A 207 9.49 7.98 25.00
C ARG A 207 8.02 8.38 24.80
N ALA A 208 7.10 7.43 24.91
CA ALA A 208 5.66 7.71 24.90
C ALA A 208 5.26 8.63 26.06
N SER A 209 5.82 8.42 27.25
CA SER A 209 5.59 9.27 28.42
C SER A 209 6.10 10.70 28.22
N ARG A 210 7.27 10.88 27.56
CA ARG A 210 7.76 12.21 27.17
C ARG A 210 6.82 12.89 26.18
N ALA A 211 6.36 12.17 25.16
CA ALA A 211 5.40 12.69 24.18
C ALA A 211 4.07 13.10 24.84
N MET A 212 3.58 12.32 25.79
CA MET A 212 2.40 12.66 26.61
C MET A 212 2.63 13.92 27.46
N ALA A 213 3.80 14.04 28.09
CA ALA A 213 4.14 15.22 28.89
C ALA A 213 4.21 16.50 28.04
N GLU A 214 4.78 16.42 26.84
CA GLU A 214 4.78 17.52 25.86
C GLU A 214 3.34 17.91 25.47
N LEU A 215 2.49 16.91 25.19
CA LEU A 215 1.07 17.16 24.87
C LEU A 215 0.33 17.85 26.01
N GLU A 216 0.50 17.39 27.26
CA GLU A 216 -0.15 18.01 28.42
C GLU A 216 0.31 19.46 28.63
N ALA A 217 1.59 19.75 28.39
CA ALA A 217 2.09 21.13 28.41
C ALA A 217 1.42 22.01 27.35
N LEU A 218 1.32 21.53 26.11
CA LEU A 218 0.67 22.24 24.99
C LEU A 218 -0.83 22.44 25.21
N LYS A 219 -1.51 21.41 25.74
CA LYS A 219 -2.92 21.44 26.13
C LYS A 219 -3.18 22.49 27.21
N GLY A 220 -2.32 22.56 28.23
CA GLY A 220 -2.36 23.57 29.28
C GLY A 220 -2.18 24.99 28.74
N GLN A 221 -1.18 25.21 27.87
CA GLN A 221 -0.93 26.50 27.24
C GLN A 221 -2.11 26.99 26.39
N LYS A 222 -2.69 26.10 25.55
CA LYS A 222 -3.81 26.46 24.66
C LYS A 222 -5.20 26.37 25.30
N ARG A 223 -5.28 25.93 26.57
CA ARG A 223 -6.51 25.73 27.36
C ARG A 223 -7.58 24.93 26.62
N VAL A 224 -7.18 23.78 26.08
CA VAL A 224 -8.07 22.90 25.28
C VAL A 224 -8.48 21.68 26.10
N LYS A 225 -9.75 21.30 26.00
CA LYS A 225 -10.21 19.97 26.45
C LYS A 225 -10.08 19.01 25.26
N LEU A 226 -9.33 17.93 25.44
CA LEU A 226 -9.16 16.86 24.47
C LEU A 226 -9.26 15.51 25.16
N GLY A 227 -9.77 14.50 24.46
CA GLY A 227 -9.72 13.10 24.91
C GLY A 227 -8.30 12.55 24.74
N LEU A 228 -7.84 11.71 25.67
CA LEU A 228 -6.53 11.06 25.62
C LEU A 228 -6.73 9.55 25.70
N HIS A 229 -6.25 8.85 24.68
CA HIS A 229 -6.26 7.39 24.59
C HIS A 229 -4.83 6.89 24.64
N TYR A 230 -4.58 5.94 25.55
CA TYR A 230 -3.30 5.28 25.70
C TYR A 230 -3.52 3.78 25.55
N ASP A 231 -2.94 3.20 24.51
CA ASP A 231 -3.17 1.81 24.13
C ASP A 231 -1.85 1.12 23.80
N GLU A 232 -1.79 -0.19 23.99
CA GLU A 232 -0.67 -1.04 23.59
C GLU A 232 -1.22 -2.17 22.71
N GLY A 233 -0.72 -2.29 21.48
CA GLY A 233 -1.27 -3.24 20.51
C GLY A 233 -0.92 -2.89 19.06
N ASN A 234 -1.75 -3.34 18.12
CA ASN A 234 -1.60 -3.01 16.71
C ASN A 234 -2.23 -1.63 16.41
N PRO A 235 -1.45 -0.62 16.01
CA PRO A 235 -1.97 0.71 15.73
C PRO A 235 -3.03 0.74 14.63
N GLU A 236 -2.93 -0.13 13.61
CA GLU A 236 -3.93 -0.21 12.53
C GLU A 236 -5.29 -0.66 13.05
N SER A 237 -5.33 -1.57 14.01
CA SER A 237 -6.57 -2.02 14.65
C SER A 237 -7.13 -0.97 15.61
N ILE A 238 -6.27 -0.33 16.40
CA ILE A 238 -6.68 0.69 17.39
C ILE A 238 -7.21 1.95 16.70
N LEU A 239 -6.56 2.40 15.63
CA LEU A 239 -6.96 3.60 14.87
C LEU A 239 -8.00 3.31 13.79
N SER A 240 -8.36 2.04 13.57
CA SER A 240 -9.51 1.70 12.74
C SER A 240 -10.76 2.32 13.37
N SER A 241 -11.37 3.26 12.66
CA SER A 241 -12.62 3.90 13.08
C SER A 241 -13.75 3.16 12.38
N ARG A 242 -14.78 2.74 13.13
CA ARG A 242 -16.04 2.24 12.55
C ARG A 242 -17.08 3.35 12.36
N ASP A 243 -16.79 4.56 12.84
CA ASP A 243 -17.69 5.72 12.85
C ASP A 243 -17.73 6.45 11.49
N GLY A 244 -17.83 5.71 10.38
CA GLY A 244 -17.95 6.26 9.03
C GLY A 244 -16.89 7.33 8.69
N ALA A 245 -17.19 8.17 7.69
CA ALA A 245 -16.31 9.27 7.26
C ALA A 245 -16.43 10.54 8.16
N THR A 246 -16.97 10.40 9.39
CA THR A 246 -17.17 11.53 10.32
C THR A 246 -15.91 11.92 11.10
N SER A 247 -14.86 11.08 11.03
CA SER A 247 -13.60 11.29 11.73
C SER A 247 -12.45 11.59 10.78
N LEU A 248 -11.67 12.62 11.08
CA LEU A 248 -10.39 12.91 10.44
C LEU A 248 -9.25 12.34 11.28
N LEU A 249 -8.34 11.59 10.67
CA LEU A 249 -7.12 11.14 11.32
C LEU A 249 -5.93 12.00 10.89
N VAL A 250 -5.26 12.64 11.85
CA VAL A 250 -4.06 13.47 11.62
C VAL A 250 -2.81 12.73 12.10
N LEU A 251 -1.88 12.52 11.19
CA LEU A 251 -0.64 11.78 11.40
C LEU A 251 0.57 12.65 11.05
N PRO A 252 1.75 12.41 11.63
CA PRO A 252 2.98 13.00 11.11
C PRO A 252 3.35 12.35 9.77
N ARG A 253 4.16 13.04 8.95
CA ARG A 253 4.67 12.44 7.71
C ARG A 253 5.80 11.45 7.98
N THR A 254 6.44 11.54 9.13
CA THR A 254 7.49 10.62 9.58
C THR A 254 7.28 10.21 11.03
N GLY A 255 7.90 9.11 11.43
CA GLY A 255 7.72 8.56 12.77
C GLY A 255 6.56 7.58 12.84
N TRP A 256 6.54 6.81 13.94
CA TRP A 256 5.56 5.75 14.17
C TRP A 256 5.48 5.42 15.67
N PHE A 257 4.52 4.59 16.05
CA PHE A 257 4.16 4.20 17.44
C PHE A 257 5.20 3.34 18.20
N HIS A 258 6.42 3.28 17.69
CA HIS A 258 7.62 2.87 18.41
C HIS A 258 8.35 4.08 19.04
N HIS A 259 7.82 5.29 18.86
CA HIS A 259 8.34 6.55 19.42
C HIS A 259 9.83 6.82 19.12
N GLY A 260 10.32 6.34 17.98
CA GLY A 260 11.71 6.50 17.55
C GLY A 260 12.72 5.61 18.27
N SER A 261 12.30 4.49 18.86
CA SER A 261 13.17 3.44 19.40
C SER A 261 13.76 2.56 18.29
N ASP A 262 15.09 2.43 18.18
CA ASP A 262 15.74 1.69 17.08
C ASP A 262 16.46 0.42 17.57
N ASP A 263 15.75 -0.42 18.32
CA ASP A 263 16.32 -1.62 18.99
C ASP A 263 16.09 -2.92 18.20
N ARG A 264 16.09 -2.83 16.86
CA ARG A 264 15.72 -3.93 15.95
C ARG A 264 16.70 -5.10 15.97
N ARG A 265 16.18 -6.34 15.91
CA ARG A 265 16.99 -7.55 15.68
C ARG A 265 17.58 -7.54 14.27
N PRO A 266 18.85 -7.95 14.07
CA PRO A 266 19.38 -8.17 12.73
C PRO A 266 18.56 -9.24 12.00
N GLY A 267 18.14 -8.96 10.77
CA GLY A 267 17.40 -9.91 9.94
C GLY A 267 15.89 -9.98 10.17
N THR A 268 15.32 -9.23 11.13
CA THR A 268 13.86 -9.05 11.24
C THR A 268 13.43 -7.82 10.45
N SER A 269 12.45 -7.96 9.55
CA SER A 269 11.85 -6.81 8.87
C SER A 269 10.69 -6.27 9.70
N TRP A 270 10.94 -5.17 10.41
CA TRP A 270 9.89 -4.32 10.92
C TRP A 270 10.18 -2.90 10.42
N GLU A 271 9.36 -2.47 9.48
CA GLU A 271 9.34 -1.13 8.91
C GLU A 271 8.03 -0.47 9.37
N PRO A 272 8.03 0.83 9.71
CA PRO A 272 6.83 1.55 10.14
C PRO A 272 5.82 1.79 9.00
N ASP A 273 5.77 0.90 8.01
CA ASP A 273 4.90 0.92 6.84
C ASP A 273 3.40 0.95 7.19
N GLY A 274 3.05 0.57 8.42
CA GLY A 274 1.69 0.74 8.97
C GLY A 274 1.19 2.17 8.87
N LEU A 275 2.09 3.17 8.94
CA LEU A 275 1.77 4.58 8.75
C LEU A 275 1.01 4.80 7.44
N LEU A 276 1.48 4.18 6.36
CA LEU A 276 0.92 4.33 5.01
C LEU A 276 -0.25 3.39 4.74
N ARG A 277 -0.51 2.42 5.62
CA ARG A 277 -1.67 1.52 5.53
C ARG A 277 -2.90 2.07 6.24
N LEU A 278 -2.73 3.03 7.16
CA LEU A 278 -3.82 3.65 7.91
C LEU A 278 -4.98 4.20 7.04
N PRO A 279 -4.75 4.82 5.87
CA PRO A 279 -5.84 5.28 5.01
C PRO A 279 -6.72 4.16 4.45
N ALA A 280 -6.26 2.90 4.46
CA ALA A 280 -7.06 1.76 4.02
C ALA A 280 -7.88 1.11 5.15
N VAL A 281 -7.59 1.44 6.42
CA VAL A 281 -8.28 0.87 7.60
C VAL A 281 -9.08 1.91 8.39
N HIS A 282 -8.80 3.20 8.18
CA HIS A 282 -9.56 4.30 8.76
C HIS A 282 -10.73 4.68 7.84
N SER A 283 -11.96 4.72 8.37
CA SER A 283 -13.18 4.97 7.56
C SER A 283 -13.38 6.40 7.07
N GLY A 284 -12.55 7.34 7.51
CA GLY A 284 -12.55 8.73 7.07
C GLY A 284 -11.22 9.16 6.47
N PRO A 285 -11.08 10.45 6.14
CA PRO A 285 -9.86 10.95 5.52
C PRO A 285 -8.67 10.92 6.48
N VAL A 286 -7.47 10.81 5.91
CA VAL A 286 -6.20 10.82 6.64
C VAL A 286 -5.34 11.97 6.16
N LEU A 287 -4.93 12.83 7.10
CA LEU A 287 -4.06 13.98 6.86
C LEU A 287 -2.67 13.72 7.45
N TYR A 288 -1.65 13.68 6.60
CA TYR A 288 -0.26 13.68 7.05
C TYR A 288 0.27 15.11 7.09
N SER A 289 0.73 15.56 8.26
CA SER A 289 1.22 16.91 8.48
C SER A 289 2.32 16.96 9.54
N ASP A 290 3.41 17.67 9.23
CA ASP A 290 4.43 18.05 10.21
C ASP A 290 4.33 19.53 10.61
N GLY A 291 3.13 20.14 10.46
CA GLY A 291 2.84 21.46 11.01
C GLY A 291 3.52 22.64 10.28
N LYS A 292 3.86 22.50 9.00
CA LYS A 292 4.29 23.64 8.19
C LYS A 292 3.17 24.69 8.14
N ALA A 293 3.51 25.97 8.35
CA ALA A 293 2.57 27.06 8.17
C ALA A 293 2.11 27.11 6.70
N GLN A 294 0.81 27.21 6.46
CA GLN A 294 0.23 27.49 5.15
C GLN A 294 0.82 28.83 4.66
N ARG A 295 1.67 28.80 3.64
CA ARG A 295 2.53 29.91 3.21
C ARG A 295 2.29 30.29 1.75
N SER A 296 1.97 29.33 0.89
CA SER A 296 1.84 29.57 -0.55
C SER A 296 0.41 29.92 -0.96
N GLY A 297 -0.58 29.57 -0.14
CA GLY A 297 -1.99 29.85 -0.38
C GLY A 297 -2.61 28.99 -1.47
N PHE A 298 -1.94 27.92 -1.92
CA PHE A 298 -2.51 26.99 -2.89
C PHE A 298 -2.31 25.53 -2.50
N ILE A 299 -3.28 24.71 -2.90
CA ILE A 299 -3.25 23.26 -2.78
C ILE A 299 -3.28 22.64 -4.17
N VAL A 300 -2.77 21.42 -4.28
CA VAL A 300 -2.76 20.67 -5.53
C VAL A 300 -3.62 19.42 -5.40
N VAL A 301 -4.35 19.10 -6.46
CA VAL A 301 -5.22 17.92 -6.53
C VAL A 301 -4.70 17.06 -7.67
N ASN A 302 -4.28 15.84 -7.35
CA ASN A 302 -4.00 14.84 -8.37
C ASN A 302 -5.31 14.17 -8.75
N ASP A 303 -5.73 14.36 -9.98
CA ASP A 303 -6.92 13.71 -10.51
C ASP A 303 -6.54 12.65 -11.54
N SER A 304 -6.72 11.38 -11.18
CA SER A 304 -6.53 10.22 -12.07
C SER A 304 -7.87 9.58 -12.47
N GLY A 305 -8.98 10.29 -12.27
CA GLY A 305 -10.33 9.87 -12.66
C GLY A 305 -11.16 9.25 -11.52
N GLU A 306 -10.61 9.09 -10.32
CA GLU A 306 -11.32 8.47 -9.20
C GLU A 306 -12.43 9.37 -8.63
N PRO A 307 -13.67 8.89 -8.49
CA PRO A 307 -14.80 9.71 -8.06
C PRO A 307 -14.60 10.32 -6.66
N ASP A 308 -13.87 9.63 -5.79
CA ASP A 308 -13.64 10.03 -4.40
C ASP A 308 -12.85 11.34 -4.29
N VAL A 309 -11.98 11.67 -5.26
CA VAL A 309 -11.15 12.90 -5.20
C VAL A 309 -12.01 14.16 -5.18
N LEU A 310 -13.09 14.17 -5.96
CA LEU A 310 -14.03 15.30 -6.01
C LEU A 310 -14.74 15.48 -4.67
N ALA A 311 -15.31 14.40 -4.13
CA ALA A 311 -16.00 14.41 -2.84
C ALA A 311 -15.04 14.77 -1.70
N GLY A 312 -13.81 14.25 -1.73
CA GLY A 312 -12.77 14.55 -0.76
C GLY A 312 -12.30 16.00 -0.80
N LEU A 313 -12.18 16.60 -1.99
CA LEU A 313 -11.87 18.03 -2.13
C LEU A 313 -13.00 18.89 -1.56
N ASP A 314 -14.24 18.61 -1.95
CA ASP A 314 -15.42 19.32 -1.44
C ASP A 314 -15.47 19.27 0.09
N TRP A 315 -15.29 18.07 0.65
CA TRP A 315 -15.25 17.88 2.09
C TRP A 315 -14.10 18.65 2.75
N ALA A 316 -12.89 18.62 2.17
CA ALA A 316 -11.73 19.31 2.71
C ALA A 316 -11.90 20.84 2.73
N LEU A 317 -12.53 21.40 1.69
CA LEU A 317 -12.85 22.84 1.62
C LEU A 317 -13.97 23.21 2.60
N ARG A 318 -15.06 22.43 2.63
CA ARG A 318 -16.18 22.59 3.57
C ARG A 318 -15.71 22.63 5.02
N HIS A 319 -14.78 21.75 5.37
CA HIS A 319 -14.21 21.64 6.71
C HIS A 319 -12.94 22.47 6.92
N SER A 320 -12.63 23.41 6.01
CA SER A 320 -11.50 24.33 6.15
C SER A 320 -10.21 23.62 6.55
N VAL A 321 -9.95 22.44 5.97
CA VAL A 321 -8.69 21.71 6.20
C VAL A 321 -7.54 22.65 5.87
N TRP A 322 -7.62 23.35 4.74
CA TRP A 322 -6.84 24.54 4.44
C TRP A 322 -7.71 25.79 4.49
N GLY A 323 -7.16 26.93 4.89
CA GLY A 323 -7.87 28.21 4.73
C GLY A 323 -7.93 28.59 3.25
N ARG A 324 -9.07 29.12 2.79
CA ARG A 324 -9.40 29.55 1.39
C ARG A 324 -8.24 29.43 0.38
N PRO A 325 -7.87 28.20 -0.03
CA PRO A 325 -6.70 28.01 -0.87
C PRO A 325 -7.07 28.20 -2.34
N LYS A 326 -6.13 28.63 -3.17
CA LYS A 326 -6.22 28.39 -4.61
C LYS A 326 -6.07 26.88 -4.87
N VAL A 327 -6.96 26.30 -5.67
CA VAL A 327 -6.94 24.89 -6.06
C VAL A 327 -6.28 24.76 -7.43
N VAL A 328 -5.27 23.90 -7.54
CA VAL A 328 -4.61 23.56 -8.81
C VAL A 328 -4.85 22.09 -9.10
N VAL A 329 -5.59 21.79 -10.16
CA VAL A 329 -5.88 20.42 -10.60
C VAL A 329 -4.87 20.04 -11.69
N PHE A 330 -4.21 18.89 -11.51
CA PHE A 330 -3.23 18.36 -12.47
C PHE A 330 -3.42 16.85 -12.62
N GLY A 331 -2.90 16.27 -13.70
CA GLY A 331 -3.17 14.89 -14.12
C GLY A 331 -3.96 14.82 -15.43
N ASP A 332 -4.44 13.62 -15.78
CA ASP A 332 -5.20 13.34 -17.02
C ASP A 332 -6.68 13.76 -16.90
N THR A 333 -6.93 14.95 -16.35
CA THR A 333 -8.29 15.48 -16.13
C THR A 333 -8.93 15.90 -17.44
N ALA A 334 -10.03 15.25 -17.81
CA ALA A 334 -10.87 15.68 -18.93
C ALA A 334 -11.52 17.05 -18.64
N PRO A 335 -11.74 17.93 -19.64
CA PRO A 335 -12.35 19.25 -19.42
C PRO A 335 -13.71 19.22 -18.72
N GLU A 336 -14.53 18.20 -19.01
CA GLU A 336 -15.84 17.99 -18.36
C GLU A 336 -15.69 17.71 -16.86
N ARG A 337 -14.66 16.94 -16.50
CA ARG A 337 -14.35 16.61 -15.11
C ARG A 337 -13.75 17.81 -14.37
N PHE A 338 -12.94 18.62 -15.06
CA PHE A 338 -12.45 19.88 -14.51
C PHE A 338 -13.61 20.84 -14.16
N ALA A 339 -14.67 20.88 -14.96
CA ALA A 339 -15.85 21.70 -14.65
C ALA A 339 -16.49 21.31 -13.30
N ALA A 340 -16.42 20.04 -12.89
CA ALA A 340 -16.87 19.62 -11.57
C ALA A 340 -15.99 20.16 -10.44
N PHE A 341 -14.66 20.19 -10.62
CA PHE A 341 -13.73 20.81 -9.67
C PHE A 341 -13.95 22.32 -9.58
N ASP A 342 -14.11 23.00 -10.72
CA ASP A 342 -14.38 24.44 -10.77
C ASP A 342 -15.71 24.80 -10.09
N ALA A 343 -16.76 23.98 -10.27
CA ALA A 343 -18.02 24.15 -9.56
C ALA A 343 -17.87 24.03 -8.03
N ILE A 344 -17.07 23.08 -7.54
CA ILE A 344 -16.74 22.96 -6.09
C ILE A 344 -16.02 24.23 -5.63
N ALA A 345 -15.01 24.67 -6.39
CA ALA A 345 -14.22 25.84 -6.02
C ALA A 345 -15.07 27.12 -5.92
N ILE A 346 -15.99 27.34 -6.87
CA ILE A 346 -16.94 28.46 -6.86
C ILE A 346 -17.83 28.40 -5.62
N GLU A 347 -18.35 27.22 -5.27
CA GLU A 347 -19.21 27.00 -4.11
C GLU A 347 -18.52 27.39 -2.79
N HIS A 348 -17.22 27.13 -2.68
CA HIS A 348 -16.41 27.46 -1.49
C HIS A 348 -15.69 28.81 -1.58
N GLU A 349 -16.02 29.66 -2.56
CA GLU A 349 -15.39 30.96 -2.81
C GLU A 349 -13.86 30.89 -2.97
N VAL A 350 -13.36 29.86 -3.65
CA VAL A 350 -11.94 29.67 -3.97
C VAL A 350 -11.69 29.63 -5.48
N THR A 351 -10.45 29.90 -5.90
CA THR A 351 -10.07 29.84 -7.31
C THR A 351 -9.62 28.44 -7.69
N CYS A 352 -10.01 27.97 -8.89
CA CYS A 352 -9.55 26.71 -9.46
C CYS A 352 -8.78 26.96 -10.76
N GLU A 353 -7.63 26.33 -10.93
CA GLU A 353 -6.87 26.37 -12.18
C GLU A 353 -6.51 24.96 -12.63
N MET A 354 -6.61 24.73 -13.94
CA MET A 354 -6.17 23.48 -14.57
C MET A 354 -4.71 23.62 -15.00
N ALA A 355 -3.88 22.64 -14.64
CA ALA A 355 -2.49 22.54 -15.08
C ALA A 355 -2.28 21.26 -15.91
N PRO A 356 -2.86 21.18 -17.12
CA PRO A 356 -2.88 19.94 -17.92
C PRO A 356 -1.51 19.58 -18.52
N SER A 357 -0.56 20.52 -18.54
CA SER A 357 0.82 20.28 -18.97
C SER A 357 1.66 19.55 -17.91
N LEU A 358 1.12 19.38 -16.70
CA LEU A 358 1.76 18.72 -15.58
C LEU A 358 1.07 17.38 -15.35
N SER A 359 1.80 16.29 -15.57
CA SER A 359 1.32 14.93 -15.29
C SER A 359 2.05 14.34 -14.08
N TRP A 360 1.37 13.42 -13.41
CA TRP A 360 2.00 12.54 -12.44
C TRP A 360 2.96 11.61 -13.17
N ASP A 361 4.23 11.59 -12.78
CA ASP A 361 5.16 10.61 -13.35
C ASP A 361 4.83 9.22 -12.77
N ALA A 362 4.19 8.38 -13.58
CA ALA A 362 3.79 7.03 -13.17
C ALA A 362 5.00 6.12 -12.85
N GLU A 363 6.18 6.37 -13.43
CA GLU A 363 7.38 5.57 -13.18
C GLU A 363 8.04 5.96 -11.85
N THR A 364 8.11 7.26 -11.54
CA THR A 364 8.80 7.76 -10.34
C THR A 364 7.85 8.08 -9.17
N SER A 365 6.54 8.14 -9.42
CA SER A 365 5.51 8.60 -8.48
C SER A 365 5.78 10.00 -7.91
N THR A 366 6.41 10.87 -8.70
CA THR A 366 6.79 12.22 -8.28
C THR A 366 5.84 13.28 -8.84
N LEU A 367 5.67 14.33 -8.05
CA LEU A 367 5.01 15.56 -8.40
C LEU A 367 5.94 16.45 -9.22
N PRO A 368 5.38 17.24 -10.16
CA PRO A 368 6.13 18.25 -10.88
C PRO A 368 6.80 19.27 -9.94
N PRO A 369 8.08 19.62 -10.14
CA PRO A 369 8.82 20.55 -9.27
C PRO A 369 8.17 21.93 -9.10
N GLN A 370 7.38 22.36 -10.09
CA GLN A 370 6.64 23.63 -10.08
C GLN A 370 5.57 23.69 -8.97
N LEU A 371 5.17 22.54 -8.44
CA LEU A 371 4.16 22.41 -7.38
C LEU A 371 4.78 22.24 -5.98
N SER A 372 6.10 22.42 -5.85
CA SER A 372 6.86 22.15 -4.61
C SER A 372 6.48 22.99 -3.41
N ASP A 373 6.06 24.23 -3.67
CA ASP A 373 5.67 25.16 -2.61
C ASP A 373 4.20 24.99 -2.16
N ALA A 374 3.45 24.04 -2.72
CA ALA A 374 2.05 23.81 -2.36
C ALA A 374 1.88 23.55 -0.85
N ASP A 375 0.85 24.18 -0.26
CA ASP A 375 0.52 24.01 1.16
C ASP A 375 -0.08 22.64 1.47
N GLY A 376 -0.63 21.97 0.46
CA GLY A 376 -1.12 20.61 0.57
C GLY A 376 -1.34 19.93 -0.77
N ILE A 377 -1.32 18.59 -0.74
CA ILE A 377 -1.69 17.72 -1.87
C ILE A 377 -2.92 16.91 -1.46
N VAL A 378 -3.91 16.83 -2.33
CA VAL A 378 -5.08 15.94 -2.23
C VAL A 378 -4.89 14.76 -3.16
N LEU A 379 -4.95 13.54 -2.61
CA LEU A 379 -4.86 12.28 -3.36
C LEU A 379 -6.02 11.36 -3.00
N ALA A 380 -6.52 10.58 -3.97
CA ALA A 380 -7.45 9.48 -3.72
C ALA A 380 -6.81 8.42 -2.81
N SER A 381 -5.59 8.03 -3.18
CA SER A 381 -4.84 6.95 -2.55
C SER A 381 -3.33 7.25 -2.55
N LEU A 382 -2.60 6.57 -1.68
CA LEU A 382 -1.14 6.70 -1.62
C LEU A 382 -0.46 5.92 -2.76
N PRO A 383 0.60 6.49 -3.37
CA PRO A 383 1.35 5.78 -4.41
C PRO A 383 2.03 4.53 -3.85
N ARG A 384 2.04 3.47 -4.67
CA ARG A 384 2.68 2.19 -4.35
C ARG A 384 4.17 2.22 -4.74
N PRO A 385 5.04 1.45 -4.06
CA PRO A 385 4.76 0.62 -2.89
C PRO A 385 4.58 1.43 -1.60
N LEU A 386 3.76 0.93 -0.66
CA LEU A 386 3.56 1.51 0.67
C LEU A 386 4.75 1.20 1.57
N ARG A 387 5.83 1.96 1.38
CA ARG A 387 7.08 1.87 2.13
C ARG A 387 7.40 3.23 2.71
N THR A 388 7.54 3.28 4.03
CA THR A 388 7.90 4.50 4.76
C THR A 388 9.32 4.95 4.47
N TYR A 389 10.23 3.99 4.26
CA TYR A 389 11.58 4.21 3.75
C TYR A 389 11.85 3.31 2.54
N TRP A 390 12.50 3.87 1.52
CA TRP A 390 12.86 3.14 0.30
C TRP A 390 14.24 3.60 -0.18
N TYR A 391 15.22 2.68 -0.19
CA TYR A 391 16.63 2.97 -0.49
C TYR A 391 17.19 4.21 0.25
N GLY A 392 16.80 4.40 1.52
CA GLY A 392 17.27 5.50 2.36
C GLY A 392 16.50 6.82 2.22
N HIS A 393 15.51 6.90 1.33
CA HIS A 393 14.63 8.07 1.19
C HIS A 393 13.32 7.85 1.94
N ALA A 394 12.79 8.89 2.58
CA ALA A 394 11.48 8.85 3.18
C ALA A 394 10.39 8.83 2.10
N TRP A 395 9.22 8.27 2.40
CA TRP A 395 8.16 8.09 1.40
C TRP A 395 7.66 9.40 0.77
N HIS A 396 7.62 10.49 1.54
CA HIS A 396 7.17 11.78 1.04
C HIS A 396 8.20 12.45 0.12
N ASP A 397 9.50 12.12 0.24
CA ASP A 397 10.51 12.54 -0.74
C ASP A 397 10.30 11.89 -2.11
N ARG A 398 9.62 10.74 -2.16
CA ARG A 398 9.19 10.12 -3.43
C ARG A 398 8.05 10.87 -4.08
N LEU A 399 7.17 11.49 -3.29
CA LEU A 399 6.18 12.41 -3.83
C LEU A 399 6.88 13.63 -4.39
N MET A 400 7.81 14.21 -3.65
CA MET A 400 8.73 15.22 -4.17
C MET A 400 9.82 15.51 -3.15
N ALA A 401 11.07 15.58 -3.61
CA ALA A 401 12.22 15.87 -2.77
C ALA A 401 12.04 17.21 -2.02
N GLY A 402 12.12 17.16 -0.68
CA GLY A 402 12.00 18.36 0.16
C GLY A 402 10.59 18.94 0.26
N TYR A 403 9.56 18.21 -0.18
CA TYR A 403 8.18 18.66 -0.04
C TYR A 403 7.81 18.83 1.43
N GLY A 404 7.30 20.01 1.77
CA GLY A 404 7.03 20.42 3.15
C GLY A 404 5.56 20.52 3.51
N GLY A 405 4.65 20.44 2.54
CA GLY A 405 3.22 20.65 2.76
C GLY A 405 2.50 19.41 3.31
N ASP A 406 1.20 19.59 3.50
CA ASP A 406 0.30 18.54 3.97
C ASP A 406 -0.01 17.52 2.88
N ILE A 407 -0.28 16.26 3.25
CA ILE A 407 -0.73 15.24 2.32
C ILE A 407 -2.07 14.71 2.82
N PHE A 408 -3.12 14.97 2.08
CA PHE A 408 -4.48 14.58 2.42
C PHE A 408 -4.92 13.44 1.54
N ILE A 409 -5.23 12.32 2.19
CA ILE A 409 -5.75 11.12 1.56
C ILE A 409 -7.23 11.05 1.87
N VAL A 410 -8.04 11.06 0.82
CA VAL A 410 -9.50 10.96 0.94
C VAL A 410 -9.88 9.63 1.59
N GLY A 411 -9.16 8.55 1.27
CA GLY A 411 -9.43 7.20 1.78
C GLY A 411 -10.29 6.44 0.77
N ALA A 412 -9.89 5.21 0.47
CA ALA A 412 -10.62 4.35 -0.45
C ALA A 412 -11.78 3.68 0.31
N ARG A 413 -13.00 3.79 -0.21
CA ARG A 413 -14.10 2.89 0.18
C ARG A 413 -14.25 1.76 -0.82
#